data_AF-A0A1M4THV1-F1
#
_entry.id   AF-A0A1M4THV1-F1
#
_cell.length_a   1.000
_cell.length_b   1.000
_cell.length_c   1.000
_cell.angle_alpha   90.00
_cell.angle_beta   90.00
_cell.angle_gamma   90.00
#
_symmetry.space_group_name_H-M   'P 1'
#
loop_
_entity.id
_entity.type
_entity.pdbx_description
1 polymer ?
#
loop_
_entity_poly.entity_id
_entity_poly.type
_entity_poly.pdbx_seq_one_letter_code
_entity_poly.pdbx_strand_id
1 'polypeptide(L)'
;MNEINEQLRDLFNRIPRRHTAENVKEIYSILDAYEDLLMTMEADPRYGPQTAPFFEALEPIRATIKKSNSPKAGKKEKDSLFDEASGALKDSVEAAMKL
;
A
#
# COMPACT_ATOMS: atom_id res chain seq x y z
N MET A 1 4.75 -10.53 18.28
CA MET A 1 4.90 -11.06 16.90
C MET A 1 3.56 -11.28 16.21
N ASN A 2 2.46 -11.60 16.92
CA ASN A 2 1.13 -11.65 16.28
C ASN A 2 0.59 -10.27 15.87
N GLU A 3 0.84 -9.23 16.66
CA GLU A 3 0.23 -7.91 16.45
C GLU A 3 0.60 -7.25 15.10
N ILE A 4 1.88 -7.28 14.71
CA ILE A 4 2.32 -6.75 13.39
C ILE A 4 1.65 -7.51 12.26
N ASN A 5 1.60 -8.84 12.33
CA ASN A 5 0.95 -9.66 11.31
C ASN A 5 -0.56 -9.44 11.25
N GLU A 6 -1.21 -9.24 12.40
CA GLU A 6 -2.63 -8.88 12.47
C GLU A 6 -2.90 -7.51 11.84
N GLN A 7 -2.05 -6.51 12.12
CA GLN A 7 -2.13 -5.18 11.53
C GLN A 7 -1.90 -5.20 10.02
N LEU A 8 -0.86 -5.90 9.54
CA LEU A 8 -0.63 -6.10 8.10
C LEU A 8 -1.84 -6.75 7.44
N ARG A 9 -2.44 -7.76 8.11
CA ARG A 9 -3.61 -8.47 7.59
C ARG A 9 -4.87 -7.59 7.56
N ASP A 10 -5.05 -6.71 8.54
CA ASP A 10 -6.11 -5.69 8.50
C ASP A 10 -5.94 -4.77 7.29
N LEU A 11 -4.73 -4.20 7.13
CA LEU A 11 -4.41 -3.33 6.00
C LEU A 11 -4.68 -4.05 4.66
N PHE A 12 -4.19 -5.26 4.49
CA PHE A 12 -4.38 -6.08 3.29
C PHE A 12 -5.86 -6.29 2.93
N ASN A 13 -6.71 -6.53 3.93
CA ASN A 13 -8.14 -6.75 3.72
C ASN A 13 -8.90 -5.47 3.35
N ARG A 14 -8.38 -4.31 3.77
CA ARG A 14 -8.98 -3.00 3.50
C ARG A 14 -8.63 -2.43 2.13
N ILE A 15 -7.58 -2.94 1.45
CA ILE A 15 -7.14 -2.42 0.14
C ILE A 15 -8.30 -2.48 -0.87
N PRO A 16 -8.79 -1.32 -1.36
CA PRO A 16 -9.88 -1.27 -2.33
C PRO A 16 -9.41 -1.70 -3.72
N ARG A 17 -10.34 -2.13 -4.59
CA ARG A 17 -10.04 -2.53 -5.99
C ARG A 17 -10.70 -1.66 -7.07
N ARG A 18 -11.54 -0.71 -6.69
CA ARG A 18 -12.30 0.13 -7.63
C ARG A 18 -11.93 1.59 -7.44
N HIS A 19 -11.78 2.33 -8.53
CA HIS A 19 -11.50 3.75 -8.45
C HIS A 19 -12.78 4.54 -8.08
N THR A 20 -12.87 4.98 -6.83
CA THR A 20 -13.88 5.94 -6.35
C THR A 20 -13.20 7.02 -5.51
N ALA A 21 -13.83 8.18 -5.33
CA ALA A 21 -13.25 9.25 -4.51
C ALA A 21 -13.03 8.82 -3.05
N GLU A 22 -13.89 7.96 -2.51
CA GLU A 22 -13.74 7.37 -1.18
C GLU A 22 -12.56 6.39 -1.13
N ASN A 23 -12.46 5.50 -2.12
CA ASN A 23 -11.38 4.51 -2.19
C ASN A 23 -10.01 5.17 -2.42
N VAL A 24 -9.95 6.29 -3.15
CA VAL A 24 -8.72 7.09 -3.29
C VAL A 24 -8.28 7.67 -1.96
N LYS A 25 -9.21 8.10 -1.09
CA LYS A 25 -8.86 8.56 0.26
C LYS A 25 -8.41 7.39 1.15
N GLU A 26 -9.14 6.28 1.10
CA GLU A 26 -8.84 5.09 1.89
C GLU A 26 -7.47 4.53 1.55
N ILE A 27 -7.11 4.42 0.27
CA ILE A 27 -5.80 3.87 -0.11
C ILE A 27 -4.63 4.74 0.36
N TYR A 28 -4.78 6.06 0.42
CA TYR A 28 -3.78 6.94 1.03
C TYR A 28 -3.68 6.72 2.54
N SER A 29 -4.82 6.56 3.23
CA SER A 29 -4.81 6.20 4.66
C SER A 29 -4.14 4.86 4.94
N ILE A 30 -4.32 3.86 4.05
CA ILE A 30 -3.66 2.56 4.17
C ILE A 30 -2.16 2.70 3.94
N LEU A 31 -1.73 3.50 2.95
CA LEU A 31 -0.31 3.73 2.69
C LEU A 31 0.39 4.38 3.88
N ASP A 32 -0.22 5.40 4.48
CA ASP A 32 0.34 6.08 5.65
C ASP A 32 0.43 5.12 6.85
N ALA A 33 -0.63 4.35 7.12
CA ALA A 33 -0.62 3.34 8.18
C ALA A 33 0.38 2.19 7.92
N TYR A 34 0.59 1.82 6.66
CA TYR A 34 1.58 0.81 6.29
C TYR A 34 3.00 1.34 6.47
N GLU A 35 3.27 2.60 6.10
CA GLU A 35 4.56 3.26 6.31
C GLU A 35 4.91 3.33 7.81
N ASP A 36 3.96 3.73 8.66
CA ASP A 36 4.12 3.74 10.12
C ASP A 36 4.45 2.35 10.68
N LEU A 37 3.81 1.32 10.13
CA LEU A 37 4.06 -0.07 10.52
C LEU A 37 5.44 -0.55 10.06
N LEU A 38 5.86 -0.19 8.85
CA LEU A 38 7.20 -0.49 8.34
C LEU A 38 8.28 0.19 9.18
N MET A 39 8.05 1.42 9.67
CA MET A 39 8.98 2.09 10.60
C MET A 39 9.09 1.33 11.93
N THR A 40 7.96 0.82 12.42
CA THR A 40 7.93 -0.01 13.64
C THR A 40 8.68 -1.33 13.43
N MET A 41 8.52 -1.96 12.26
CA MET A 41 9.28 -3.15 11.88
C MET A 41 10.77 -2.84 11.72
N GLU A 42 11.14 -1.70 11.13
CA GLU A 42 12.53 -1.31 10.92
C GLU A 42 13.31 -1.16 12.24
N ALA A 43 12.65 -0.61 13.27
CA ALA A 43 13.22 -0.45 14.59
C ALA A 43 13.49 -1.80 15.31
N ASP A 44 12.92 -2.90 14.83
CA ASP A 44 13.16 -4.24 15.35
C ASP A 44 14.33 -4.90 14.59
N PRO A 45 15.43 -5.28 15.27
CA PRO A 45 16.59 -5.91 14.63
C PRO A 45 16.29 -7.18 13.82
N ARG A 46 15.15 -7.84 14.07
CA ARG A 46 14.72 -9.04 13.33
C ARG A 46 14.27 -8.71 11.91
N TYR A 47 13.70 -7.53 11.70
CA TYR A 47 13.09 -7.13 10.43
C TYR A 47 13.87 -6.01 9.73
N GLY A 48 14.57 -5.13 10.47
CA GLY A 48 15.23 -3.93 9.94
C GLY A 48 15.99 -4.08 8.61
N PRO A 49 16.89 -5.05 8.43
CA PRO A 49 17.60 -5.22 7.16
C PRO A 49 16.70 -5.57 5.96
N GLN A 50 15.51 -6.10 6.24
CA GLN A 50 14.56 -6.61 5.24
C GLN A 50 13.46 -5.60 4.92
N THR A 51 13.32 -4.50 5.66
CA THR A 51 12.21 -3.53 5.46
C THR A 51 12.45 -2.53 4.34
N ALA A 52 13.72 -2.27 3.97
CA ALA A 52 14.08 -1.26 2.98
C ALA A 52 13.33 -1.38 1.63
N PRO A 53 13.19 -2.58 1.02
CA PRO A 53 12.46 -2.73 -0.24
C PRO A 53 10.98 -2.35 -0.15
N PHE A 54 10.36 -2.49 1.03
CA PHE A 54 8.94 -2.14 1.21
C PHE A 54 8.73 -0.63 1.24
N PHE A 55 9.68 0.14 1.80
CA PHE A 55 9.67 1.60 1.73
C PHE A 55 9.87 2.09 0.29
N GLU A 56 10.82 1.51 -0.44
CA GLU A 56 11.07 1.85 -1.85
C GLU A 56 9.84 1.61 -2.74
N ALA A 57 9.00 0.62 -2.40
CA ALA A 57 7.77 0.35 -3.12
C ALA A 57 6.67 1.41 -2.91
N LEU A 58 6.69 2.19 -1.82
CA LEU A 58 5.61 3.13 -1.50
C LEU A 58 5.54 4.30 -2.49
N GLU A 59 6.68 4.85 -2.90
CA GLU A 59 6.73 5.99 -3.83
C GLU A 59 6.09 5.68 -5.19
N PRO A 60 6.47 4.62 -5.93
CA PRO A 60 5.84 4.30 -7.19
C PRO A 60 4.34 4.00 -7.04
N ILE A 61 3.91 3.35 -5.94
CA ILE A 61 2.49 3.12 -5.66
C ILE A 61 1.74 4.44 -5.48
N ARG A 62 2.26 5.36 -4.64
CA ARG A 62 1.70 6.72 -4.44
C ARG A 62 1.61 7.48 -5.78
N ALA A 63 2.63 7.36 -6.62
CA ALA A 63 2.65 7.99 -7.94
C ALA A 63 1.57 7.43 -8.87
N THR A 64 1.35 6.13 -8.88
CA THR A 64 0.31 5.48 -9.70
C THR A 64 -1.11 5.84 -9.21
N ILE A 65 -1.35 5.91 -7.90
CA ILE A 65 -2.63 6.42 -7.34
C ILE A 65 -2.86 7.88 -7.73
N LYS A 66 -1.81 8.71 -7.69
CA LYS A 66 -1.91 10.11 -8.11
C LYS A 66 -2.27 10.22 -9.60
N LYS A 67 -1.70 9.36 -10.45
CA LYS A 67 -2.03 9.29 -11.89
C LYS A 67 -3.47 8.83 -12.10
N SER A 68 -3.93 7.83 -11.35
CA SER A 68 -5.32 7.33 -11.45
C SER A 68 -6.35 8.42 -11.14
N ASN A 69 -6.03 9.36 -10.23
CA ASN A 69 -6.92 10.47 -9.92
C ASN A 69 -6.75 11.71 -10.83
N SER A 70 -5.91 11.65 -11.87
CA SER A 70 -5.66 12.79 -12.76
C SER A 70 -6.93 13.22 -13.50
N PRO A 71 -7.22 14.53 -13.64
CA PRO A 71 -8.33 15.01 -14.47
C PRO A 71 -8.13 14.74 -15.96
N LYS A 72 -6.89 14.43 -16.38
CA LYS A 72 -6.55 14.11 -17.78
C LYS A 72 -6.80 12.63 -18.14
N ALA A 73 -6.98 11.76 -17.14
CA ALA A 73 -7.19 10.33 -17.36
C ALA A 73 -8.67 10.04 -17.61
N GLY A 74 -8.95 9.19 -18.60
CA GLY A 74 -10.30 8.70 -18.86
C GLY A 74 -10.75 7.69 -17.81
N LYS A 75 -12.06 7.46 -17.63
CA LYS A 75 -12.60 6.55 -16.60
C LYS A 75 -11.88 5.18 -16.57
N LYS A 76 -11.75 4.54 -17.74
CA LYS A 76 -11.08 3.24 -17.87
C LYS A 76 -9.61 3.29 -17.41
N GLU A 77 -8.90 4.35 -17.77
CA GLU A 77 -7.51 4.54 -17.38
C GLU A 77 -7.37 4.76 -15.87
N LYS A 78 -8.29 5.53 -15.26
CA LYS A 78 -8.37 5.68 -13.80
C LYS A 78 -8.57 4.34 -13.11
N ASP A 79 -9.54 3.56 -13.58
CA ASP A 79 -9.84 2.23 -13.04
C ASP A 79 -8.62 1.31 -13.15
N SER A 80 -7.95 1.27 -14.31
CA SER A 80 -6.77 0.43 -14.53
C SER A 80 -5.57 0.83 -13.66
N LEU A 81 -5.24 2.12 -13.61
CA LEU A 81 -4.13 2.61 -12.77
C LEU A 81 -4.41 2.39 -11.28
N PHE A 82 -5.66 2.55 -10.87
CA PHE A 82 -6.04 2.32 -9.47
C PHE A 82 -5.92 0.84 -9.09
N ASP A 83 -6.40 -0.06 -9.95
CA ASP A 83 -6.29 -1.51 -9.75
C ASP A 83 -4.83 -1.96 -9.72
N GLU A 84 -3.98 -1.41 -10.61
CA GLU A 84 -2.53 -1.64 -10.63
C GLU A 84 -1.88 -1.23 -9.30
N ALA A 85 -2.14 0.00 -8.83
CA ALA A 85 -1.58 0.47 -7.57
C ALA A 85 -2.08 -0.33 -6.36
N SER A 86 -3.36 -0.72 -6.38
CA SER A 86 -3.97 -1.53 -5.32
C SER A 86 -3.36 -2.94 -5.29
N GLY A 87 -3.13 -3.54 -6.45
CA GLY A 87 -2.42 -4.82 -6.58
C GLY A 87 -0.99 -4.73 -6.05
N ALA A 88 -0.23 -3.73 -6.48
CA ALA A 88 1.15 -3.53 -6.02
C ALA A 88 1.24 -3.31 -4.51
N LEU A 89 0.32 -2.55 -3.91
CA LEU A 89 0.24 -2.38 -2.46
C LEU A 89 -0.07 -3.71 -1.77
N LYS A 90 -1.01 -4.48 -2.33
CA LYS A 90 -1.41 -5.77 -1.79
C LYS A 90 -0.26 -6.77 -1.79
N ASP A 91 0.51 -6.82 -2.88
CA ASP A 91 1.68 -7.69 -3.01
C ASP A 91 2.79 -7.28 -2.03
N SER A 92 3.02 -5.98 -1.83
CA SER A 92 3.99 -5.45 -0.86
C SER A 92 3.61 -5.83 0.57
N VAL A 93 2.35 -5.60 0.98
CA VAL A 93 1.86 -5.94 2.32
C VAL A 93 1.89 -7.46 2.56
N GLU A 94 1.56 -8.27 1.56
CA GLU A 94 1.65 -9.74 1.66
C GLU A 94 3.10 -10.21 1.81
N ALA A 95 4.04 -9.59 1.10
CA ALA A 95 5.46 -9.90 1.23
C ALA A 95 6.00 -9.52 2.61
N ALA A 96 5.56 -8.38 3.19
CA ALA A 96 5.92 -7.99 4.55
C ALA A 96 5.40 -8.97 5.62
N MET A 97 4.23 -9.59 5.42
CA MET A 97 3.71 -10.64 6.33
C MET A 97 4.57 -11.92 6.36
N LYS A 98 5.44 -12.11 5.36
CA LYS A 98 6.28 -13.30 5.22
C LYS A 98 7.68 -13.12 5.82
N LEU A 99 7.97 -11.94 6.40
CA LEU A 99 9.18 -11.69 7.20
C LEU A 99 9.09 -12.31 8.60
#